data_AF-A0A497K1J4-F1
#
_entry.id   AF-A0A497K1J4-F1
#
_cell.length_a   1.000
_cell.length_b   1.000
_cell.length_c   1.000
_cell.angle_alpha   90.00
_cell.angle_beta   90.00
_cell.angle_gamma   90.00
#
_symmetry.space_group_name_H-M   'P 1'
#
loop_
_entity.id
_entity.type
_entity.pdbx_description
1 polymer ?
#
loop_
_entity_poly.entity_id
_entity_poly.type
_entity_poly.pdbx_seq_one_letter_code
_entity_poly.pdbx_strand_id
1 'polypeptide(L)'
;MESRLPVSKPLLLVLIGLIIGASLGLGSGYAVFYPNMVNENSRTIEGRVIDIEDNIGELGVMLDSMNQNITSLGDSLEDILALADIINGISDRVTALETGQVALSGELDDVEGSLSGELDALEGTLNQLNEDVVDLNDEWEEVIIDLADLETTYESANNALESIQALVRENDGITIYTSYMANPSDGFIQDISDALYGQLIVENEDFGDWVAIFGETTAKILLNQEVDDMMGSLVWNPTENTEVGSDSYQVKLETYFRFELSAASITVNKMHVEIKATVNLDTGAISAKQISFVEIM
;
A
#
# COMPACT_ATOMS: atom_id res chain seq x y z
N MET A 1 -148.74 1.26 73.27
CA MET A 1 -147.48 1.07 72.52
C MET A 1 -147.75 1.57 71.11
N GLU A 2 -147.56 2.87 70.80
CA GLU A 2 -146.27 3.48 70.37
C GLU A 2 -145.59 2.65 69.26
N SER A 3 -145.17 3.14 68.09
CA SER A 3 -144.91 4.50 67.60
C SER A 3 -145.05 4.58 66.06
N ARG A 4 -145.05 5.81 65.51
CA ARG A 4 -145.06 6.16 64.07
C ARG A 4 -143.66 6.62 63.59
N LEU A 5 -143.37 6.34 62.29
CA LEU A 5 -142.46 7.04 61.33
C LEU A 5 -140.92 7.04 61.60
N PRO A 6 -140.01 7.34 60.62
CA PRO A 6 -140.12 7.55 59.16
C PRO A 6 -138.99 6.89 58.27
N VAL A 7 -139.06 7.18 56.96
CA VAL A 7 -138.35 6.71 55.74
C VAL A 7 -136.94 7.31 55.50
N SER A 8 -136.05 6.62 54.75
CA SER A 8 -135.03 7.22 53.85
C SER A 8 -134.91 6.36 52.57
N LYS A 9 -135.20 6.78 51.33
CA LYS A 9 -134.72 7.83 50.39
C LYS A 9 -133.53 7.52 49.45
N PRO A 10 -132.64 6.53 49.63
CA PRO A 10 -131.65 6.18 48.60
C PRO A 10 -131.93 4.91 47.79
N LEU A 11 -132.70 3.92 48.28
CA LEU A 11 -132.79 2.60 47.61
C LEU A 11 -133.77 2.54 46.41
N LEU A 12 -134.84 3.34 46.41
CA LEU A 12 -135.84 3.28 45.33
C LEU A 12 -135.38 3.99 44.04
N LEU A 13 -134.49 4.98 44.17
CA LEU A 13 -133.93 5.74 43.03
C LEU A 13 -132.96 4.89 42.18
N VAL A 14 -132.29 3.91 42.77
CA VAL A 14 -131.40 3.00 42.03
C VAL A 14 -132.21 2.01 41.17
N LEU A 15 -133.36 1.53 41.67
CA LEU A 15 -134.21 0.62 40.92
C LEU A 15 -134.93 1.30 39.73
N ILE A 16 -135.30 2.57 39.89
CA ILE A 16 -135.90 3.39 38.82
C ILE A 16 -134.82 3.81 37.80
N GLY A 17 -133.57 4.00 38.21
CA GLY A 17 -132.47 4.34 37.32
C GLY A 17 -131.99 3.19 36.42
N LEU A 18 -132.03 1.94 36.89
CA LEU A 18 -131.41 0.81 36.16
C LEU A 18 -132.32 0.18 35.10
N ILE A 19 -133.65 0.28 35.25
CA ILE A 19 -134.60 -0.32 34.30
C ILE A 19 -135.02 0.67 33.21
N ILE A 20 -135.11 1.97 33.54
CA ILE A 20 -135.47 3.01 32.56
C ILE A 20 -134.27 3.35 31.63
N GLY A 21 -133.03 3.13 32.06
CA GLY A 21 -131.84 3.26 31.21
C GLY A 21 -131.69 2.16 30.15
N ALA A 22 -132.26 0.97 30.38
CA ALA A 22 -132.23 -0.14 29.42
C ALA A 22 -133.39 -0.11 28.40
N SER A 23 -134.40 0.74 28.62
CA SER A 23 -135.65 0.73 27.83
C SER A 23 -135.83 1.90 26.85
N LEU A 24 -134.87 2.80 26.68
CA LEU A 24 -135.00 3.98 25.79
C LEU A 24 -133.81 4.27 24.85
N GLY A 25 -132.88 3.31 24.66
CA GLY A 25 -131.71 3.46 23.77
C GLY A 25 -131.65 2.52 22.55
N LEU A 26 -132.62 1.62 22.37
CA LEU A 26 -132.66 0.65 21.26
C LEU A 26 -133.81 0.92 20.28
N GLY A 27 -134.14 2.21 20.09
CA GLY A 27 -135.05 2.70 19.05
C GLY A 27 -134.29 3.08 17.78
N SER A 28 -133.89 2.08 16.99
CA SER A 28 -133.63 2.12 15.53
C SER A 28 -132.85 0.87 15.11
N GLY A 29 -133.34 -0.28 15.55
CA GLY A 29 -132.90 -1.56 15.01
C GLY A 29 -133.37 -1.72 13.56
N TYR A 30 -132.47 -2.25 12.75
CA TYR A 30 -132.76 -3.03 11.55
C TYR A 30 -132.97 -2.30 10.20
N ALA A 31 -132.55 -1.03 10.08
CA ALA A 31 -132.14 -0.44 8.79
C ALA A 31 -130.61 -0.49 8.68
N VAL A 32 -130.12 -1.72 8.59
CA VAL A 32 -128.73 -2.17 8.65
C VAL A 32 -127.94 -1.69 7.42
N PHE A 33 -127.13 -0.65 7.62
CA PHE A 33 -125.70 -0.54 7.31
C PHE A 33 -125.10 -1.14 6.02
N TYR A 34 -125.84 -1.39 4.94
CA TYR A 34 -125.22 -1.70 3.64
C TYR A 34 -126.05 -1.27 2.43
N PRO A 35 -125.95 -0.02 1.97
CA PRO A 35 -126.55 0.40 0.71
C PRO A 35 -125.94 -0.34 -0.50
N ASN A 36 -124.64 -0.72 -0.43
CA ASN A 36 -123.98 -1.52 -1.47
C ASN A 36 -124.29 -3.03 -1.38
N MET A 37 -124.59 -3.61 -0.21
CA MET A 37 -124.93 -5.04 -0.14
C MET A 37 -126.38 -5.37 -0.54
N VAL A 38 -127.25 -4.37 -0.72
CA VAL A 38 -128.59 -4.57 -1.33
C VAL A 38 -128.56 -4.34 -2.84
N ASN A 39 -127.60 -3.56 -3.35
CA ASN A 39 -127.36 -3.45 -4.79
C ASN A 39 -126.53 -4.64 -5.34
N GLU A 40 -125.66 -5.23 -4.51
CA GLU A 40 -124.96 -6.50 -4.79
C GLU A 40 -125.88 -7.73 -4.72
N ASN A 41 -126.99 -7.67 -3.98
CA ASN A 41 -128.02 -8.73 -3.94
C ASN A 41 -129.08 -8.60 -5.04
N SER A 42 -129.10 -7.51 -5.83
CA SER A 42 -129.96 -7.37 -7.03
C SER A 42 -129.22 -7.59 -8.35
N ARG A 43 -127.89 -7.75 -8.33
CA ARG A 43 -127.14 -8.32 -9.46
C ARG A 43 -127.47 -9.80 -9.59
N THR A 44 -127.80 -10.26 -10.80
CA THR A 44 -127.89 -11.69 -11.09
C THR A 44 -126.54 -12.36 -10.77
N ILE A 45 -126.57 -13.65 -10.43
CA ILE A 45 -125.35 -14.43 -10.17
C ILE A 45 -124.31 -14.23 -11.30
N GLU A 46 -124.76 -14.07 -12.55
CA GLU A 46 -123.93 -13.71 -13.71
C GLU A 46 -123.09 -12.44 -13.52
N GLY A 47 -123.64 -11.35 -12.97
CA GLY A 47 -122.87 -10.13 -12.77
C GLY A 47 -121.74 -10.30 -11.75
N ARG A 48 -121.97 -11.11 -10.71
CA ARG A 48 -120.94 -11.46 -9.72
C ARG A 48 -119.91 -12.44 -10.29
N VAL A 49 -120.33 -13.34 -11.17
CA VAL A 49 -119.44 -14.27 -11.88
C VAL A 49 -118.53 -13.49 -12.84
N ILE A 50 -119.04 -12.49 -13.56
CA ILE A 50 -118.25 -11.62 -14.44
C ILE A 50 -117.21 -10.84 -13.63
N ASP A 51 -117.58 -10.23 -12.50
CA ASP A 51 -116.61 -9.52 -11.65
C ASP A 51 -115.52 -10.49 -11.11
N ILE A 52 -115.87 -11.74 -10.82
CA ILE A 52 -114.91 -12.77 -10.41
C ILE A 52 -114.02 -13.20 -11.58
N GLU A 53 -114.56 -13.37 -12.79
CA GLU A 53 -113.82 -13.67 -14.01
C GLU A 53 -112.84 -12.55 -14.36
N ASP A 54 -113.25 -11.28 -14.21
CA ASP A 54 -112.39 -10.11 -14.39
C ASP A 54 -111.27 -10.07 -13.34
N ASN A 55 -111.59 -10.31 -12.06
CA ASN A 55 -110.58 -10.41 -11.00
C ASN A 55 -109.62 -11.59 -11.21
N ILE A 56 -110.11 -12.73 -11.71
CA ILE A 56 -109.28 -13.88 -12.06
C ILE A 56 -108.39 -13.56 -13.26
N GLY A 57 -108.91 -12.82 -14.25
CA GLY A 57 -108.14 -12.31 -15.38
C GLY A 57 -107.04 -11.35 -14.95
N GLU A 58 -107.35 -10.42 -14.04
CA GLU A 58 -106.38 -9.49 -13.46
C GLU A 58 -105.32 -10.23 -12.62
N LEU A 59 -105.72 -11.24 -11.84
CA LEU A 59 -104.80 -12.14 -11.14
C LEU A 59 -103.93 -12.94 -12.10
N GLY A 60 -104.45 -13.38 -13.25
CA GLY A 60 -103.68 -14.05 -14.30
C GLY A 60 -102.60 -13.16 -14.88
N VAL A 61 -102.94 -11.91 -15.21
CA VAL A 61 -101.97 -10.89 -15.67
C VAL A 61 -100.94 -10.59 -14.58
N MET A 62 -101.35 -10.52 -13.31
CA MET A 62 -100.45 -10.32 -12.18
C MET A 62 -99.51 -11.51 -11.98
N LEU A 63 -100.00 -12.75 -12.12
CA LEU A 63 -99.21 -13.98 -12.06
C LEU A 63 -98.19 -14.04 -13.20
N ASP A 64 -98.57 -13.65 -14.42
CA ASP A 64 -97.65 -13.58 -15.56
C ASP A 64 -96.56 -12.53 -15.35
N SER A 65 -96.93 -11.36 -14.81
CA SER A 65 -95.98 -10.29 -14.43
C SER A 65 -95.03 -10.75 -13.32
N MET A 66 -95.56 -11.43 -12.29
CA MET A 66 -94.73 -12.03 -11.24
C MET A 66 -93.79 -13.10 -11.80
N ASN A 67 -94.24 -13.94 -12.72
CA ASN A 67 -93.43 -14.97 -13.34
C ASN A 67 -92.30 -14.38 -14.20
N GLN A 68 -92.58 -13.29 -14.93
CA GLN A 68 -91.55 -12.53 -15.65
C GLN A 68 -90.54 -11.89 -14.69
N ASN A 69 -90.98 -11.33 -13.57
CA ASN A 69 -90.09 -10.78 -12.54
C ASN A 69 -89.24 -11.86 -11.86
N ILE A 70 -89.80 -13.05 -11.59
CA ILE A 70 -89.05 -14.20 -11.06
C ILE A 70 -87.98 -14.65 -12.05
N THR A 71 -88.29 -14.67 -13.35
CA THR A 71 -87.33 -15.02 -14.39
C THR A 71 -86.19 -14.00 -14.44
N SER A 72 -86.51 -12.71 -14.47
CA SER A 72 -85.52 -11.62 -14.45
C SER A 72 -84.66 -11.60 -13.17
N LEU A 73 -85.26 -11.94 -12.01
CA LEU A 73 -84.53 -12.16 -10.76
C LEU A 73 -83.58 -13.35 -10.84
N GLY A 74 -84.00 -14.44 -11.50
CA GLY A 74 -83.15 -15.61 -11.76
C GLY A 74 -81.91 -15.24 -12.58
N ASP A 75 -82.10 -14.52 -13.68
CA ASP A 75 -81.00 -14.06 -14.54
C ASP A 75 -80.04 -13.12 -13.77
N SER A 76 -80.59 -12.19 -12.98
CA SER A 76 -79.79 -11.28 -12.14
C SER A 76 -78.98 -12.02 -11.07
N LEU A 77 -79.51 -13.11 -10.51
CA LEU A 77 -78.79 -13.94 -9.54
C LEU A 77 -77.66 -14.74 -10.21
N GLU A 78 -77.84 -15.19 -11.45
CA GLU A 78 -76.79 -15.84 -12.24
C GLU A 78 -75.64 -14.88 -12.53
N ASP A 79 -75.93 -13.64 -12.93
CA ASP A 79 -74.93 -12.59 -13.12
C ASP A 79 -74.18 -12.27 -11.81
N ILE A 80 -74.88 -12.24 -10.67
CA ILE A 80 -74.26 -12.04 -9.35
C ILE A 80 -73.29 -13.18 -9.00
N LEU A 81 -73.65 -14.43 -9.32
CA LEU A 81 -72.76 -15.58 -9.10
C LEU A 81 -71.51 -15.51 -9.98
N ALA A 82 -71.66 -15.12 -11.25
CA ALA A 82 -70.52 -14.92 -12.15
C ALA A 82 -69.58 -13.80 -11.66
N LEU A 83 -70.13 -12.72 -11.10
CA LEU A 83 -69.35 -11.66 -10.46
C LEU A 83 -68.62 -12.17 -9.21
N ALA A 84 -69.24 -13.02 -8.40
CA ALA A 84 -68.60 -13.63 -7.23
C ALA A 84 -67.38 -14.47 -7.63
N ASP A 85 -67.46 -15.25 -8.72
CA ASP A 85 -66.33 -16.01 -9.25
C ASP A 85 -65.20 -15.10 -9.75
N ILE A 86 -65.54 -14.00 -10.42
CA ILE A 86 -64.55 -12.99 -10.83
C ILE A 86 -63.85 -12.38 -9.60
N ILE A 87 -64.61 -12.05 -8.55
CA ILE A 87 -64.05 -11.49 -7.31
C ILE A 87 -63.10 -12.50 -6.65
N ASN A 88 -63.45 -13.78 -6.60
CA ASN A 88 -62.57 -14.82 -6.10
C ASN A 88 -61.28 -14.90 -6.92
N GLY A 89 -61.38 -14.89 -8.26
CA GLY A 89 -60.21 -14.88 -9.14
C GLY A 89 -59.33 -13.62 -9.01
N ILE A 90 -59.93 -12.46 -8.72
CA ILE A 90 -59.17 -11.24 -8.40
C ILE A 90 -58.47 -11.41 -7.05
N SER A 91 -59.15 -11.94 -6.04
CA SER A 91 -58.57 -12.19 -4.72
C SER A 91 -57.34 -13.09 -4.82
N ASP A 92 -57.43 -14.20 -5.56
CA ASP A 92 -56.29 -15.11 -5.76
C ASP A 92 -55.10 -14.42 -6.45
N ARG A 93 -55.39 -13.57 -7.46
CA ARG A 93 -54.34 -12.79 -8.14
C ARG A 93 -53.71 -11.74 -7.24
N VAL A 94 -54.49 -11.08 -6.39
CA VAL A 94 -53.98 -10.13 -5.39
C VAL A 94 -53.05 -10.84 -4.42
N THR A 95 -53.47 -11.99 -3.87
CA THR A 95 -52.61 -12.77 -2.98
C THR A 95 -51.32 -13.25 -3.66
N ALA A 96 -51.39 -13.66 -4.93
CA ALA A 96 -50.20 -14.04 -5.70
C ALA A 96 -49.25 -12.85 -5.93
N LEU A 97 -49.78 -11.66 -6.22
CA LEU A 97 -49.00 -10.43 -6.38
C LEU A 97 -48.35 -9.99 -5.06
N GLU A 98 -49.09 -10.04 -3.95
CA GLU A 98 -48.56 -9.73 -2.61
C GLU A 98 -47.40 -10.67 -2.26
N THR A 99 -47.58 -11.97 -2.50
CA THR A 99 -46.53 -12.97 -2.27
C THR A 99 -45.31 -12.71 -3.15
N GLY A 100 -45.52 -12.41 -4.44
CA GLY A 100 -44.45 -12.07 -5.37
C GLY A 100 -43.69 -10.80 -4.99
N GLN A 101 -44.40 -9.77 -4.52
CA GLN A 101 -43.79 -8.52 -4.06
C GLN A 101 -42.93 -8.73 -2.80
N VAL A 102 -43.40 -9.54 -1.85
CA VAL A 102 -42.60 -9.90 -0.67
C VAL A 102 -41.34 -10.66 -1.06
N ALA A 103 -41.44 -11.61 -1.99
CA ALA A 103 -40.28 -12.36 -2.47
C ALA A 103 -39.25 -11.45 -3.16
N LEU A 104 -39.70 -10.57 -4.07
CA LEU A 104 -38.85 -9.59 -4.74
C LEU A 104 -38.20 -8.61 -3.77
N SER A 105 -38.91 -8.17 -2.72
CA SER A 105 -38.33 -7.31 -1.68
C SER A 105 -37.20 -8.02 -0.95
N GLY A 106 -37.39 -9.30 -0.58
CA GLY A 106 -36.35 -10.09 0.07
C GLY A 106 -35.12 -10.31 -0.83
N GLU A 107 -35.33 -10.61 -2.11
CA GLU A 107 -34.22 -10.74 -3.08
C GLU A 107 -33.46 -9.43 -3.25
N LEU A 108 -34.14 -8.27 -3.22
CA LEU A 108 -33.52 -6.96 -3.26
C LEU A 108 -32.68 -6.67 -2.02
N ASP A 109 -33.22 -6.97 -0.83
CA ASP A 109 -32.51 -6.79 0.45
C ASP A 109 -31.24 -7.67 0.49
N ASP A 110 -31.32 -8.92 0.00
CA ASP A 110 -30.17 -9.83 -0.08
C ASP A 110 -29.08 -9.32 -1.04
N VAL A 111 -29.49 -8.79 -2.21
CA VAL A 111 -28.56 -8.21 -3.19
C VAL A 111 -27.90 -6.94 -2.63
N GLU A 112 -28.66 -6.07 -1.97
CA GLU A 112 -28.13 -4.88 -1.32
C GLU A 112 -27.10 -5.23 -0.24
N GLY A 113 -27.41 -6.21 0.60
CA GLY A 113 -26.48 -6.72 1.62
C GLY A 113 -25.20 -7.29 1.01
N SER A 114 -25.32 -8.09 -0.05
CA SER A 114 -24.16 -8.68 -0.75
C SER A 114 -23.27 -7.60 -1.36
N LEU A 115 -23.86 -6.62 -2.06
CA LEU A 115 -23.11 -5.53 -2.69
C LEU A 115 -22.43 -4.64 -1.65
N SER A 116 -23.09 -4.35 -0.53
CA SER A 116 -22.48 -3.60 0.57
C SER A 116 -21.27 -4.35 1.14
N GLY A 117 -21.38 -5.66 1.37
CA GLY A 117 -20.27 -6.46 1.89
C GLY A 117 -19.09 -6.57 0.92
N GLU A 118 -19.36 -6.69 -0.39
CA GLU A 118 -18.31 -6.66 -1.42
C GLU A 118 -17.61 -5.30 -1.49
N LEU A 119 -18.35 -4.20 -1.35
CA LEU A 119 -17.80 -2.84 -1.35
C LEU A 119 -16.87 -2.62 -0.14
N ASP A 120 -17.30 -3.02 1.05
CA ASP A 120 -16.51 -2.91 2.28
C ASP A 120 -15.22 -3.75 2.18
N ALA A 121 -15.29 -4.96 1.62
CA ALA A 121 -14.13 -5.81 1.40
C ALA A 121 -13.15 -5.21 0.38
N LEU A 122 -13.67 -4.58 -0.68
CA LEU A 122 -12.86 -3.90 -1.67
C LEU A 122 -12.16 -2.67 -1.08
N GLU A 123 -12.86 -1.87 -0.29
CA GLU A 123 -12.29 -0.71 0.42
C GLU A 123 -11.17 -1.15 1.36
N GLY A 124 -11.38 -2.21 2.14
CA GLY A 124 -10.34 -2.78 3.01
C GLY A 124 -9.09 -3.22 2.23
N THR A 125 -9.28 -3.89 1.09
CA THR A 125 -8.18 -4.31 0.22
C THR A 125 -7.43 -3.12 -0.39
N LEU A 126 -8.15 -2.07 -0.79
CA LEU A 126 -7.56 -0.85 -1.34
C LEU A 126 -6.72 -0.10 -0.31
N ASN A 127 -7.21 -0.02 0.93
CA ASN A 127 -6.48 0.61 2.02
C ASN A 127 -5.19 -0.15 2.33
N GLN A 128 -5.24 -1.49 2.41
CA GLN A 128 -4.04 -2.32 2.60
C GLN A 128 -3.04 -2.13 1.45
N LEU A 129 -3.51 -2.15 0.20
CA LEU A 129 -2.63 -1.94 -0.95
C LEU A 129 -1.97 -0.56 -0.91
N ASN A 130 -2.69 0.46 -0.45
CA ASN A 130 -2.13 1.80 -0.31
C ASN A 130 -1.05 1.85 0.78
N GLU A 131 -1.25 1.17 1.91
CA GLU A 131 -0.23 1.01 2.95
C GLU A 131 0.99 0.27 2.41
N ASP A 132 0.81 -0.88 1.75
CA ASP A 132 1.89 -1.67 1.16
C ASP A 132 2.72 -0.86 0.14
N VAL A 133 2.07 0.03 -0.64
CA VAL A 133 2.76 0.90 -1.60
C VAL A 133 3.58 1.98 -0.91
N VAL A 134 3.10 2.53 0.20
CA VAL A 134 3.84 3.51 0.99
C VAL A 134 5.05 2.85 1.64
N ASP A 135 4.86 1.70 2.29
CA ASP A 135 5.95 0.94 2.91
C ASP A 135 7.02 0.56 1.87
N LEU A 136 6.59 0.09 0.69
CA LEU A 136 7.51 -0.23 -0.41
C LEU A 136 8.28 1.01 -0.90
N ASN A 137 7.64 2.18 -0.95
CA ASN A 137 8.31 3.41 -1.34
C ASN A 137 9.39 3.79 -0.33
N ASP A 138 9.09 3.70 0.96
CA ASP A 138 10.04 4.02 2.04
C ASP A 138 11.23 3.04 2.03
N GLU A 139 10.99 1.74 1.86
CA GLU A 139 12.05 0.74 1.69
C GLU A 139 12.93 1.03 0.45
N TRP A 140 12.34 1.45 -0.66
CA TRP A 140 13.09 1.81 -1.86
C TRP A 140 13.96 3.06 -1.66
N GLU A 141 13.48 4.05 -0.90
CA GLU A 141 14.27 5.22 -0.55
C GLU A 141 15.49 4.84 0.31
N GLU A 142 15.32 3.94 1.28
CA GLU A 142 16.44 3.40 2.07
C GLU A 142 17.47 2.67 1.19
N VAL A 143 17.01 1.83 0.27
CA VAL A 143 17.90 1.12 -0.68
C VAL A 143 18.71 2.10 -1.54
N ILE A 144 18.12 3.21 -1.97
CA ILE A 144 18.82 4.24 -2.76
C ILE A 144 19.93 4.90 -1.91
N ILE A 145 19.67 5.17 -0.63
CA ILE A 145 20.65 5.73 0.30
C ILE A 145 21.81 4.74 0.51
N ASP A 146 21.49 3.47 0.78
CA ASP A 146 22.50 2.42 0.97
C ASP A 146 23.39 2.24 -0.27
N LEU A 147 22.83 2.37 -1.47
CA LEU A 147 23.59 2.31 -2.72
C LEU A 147 24.54 3.51 -2.89
N ALA A 148 24.14 4.72 -2.49
CA ALA A 148 24.99 5.90 -2.54
C ALA A 148 26.16 5.81 -1.54
N ASP A 149 25.91 5.27 -0.34
CA ASP A 149 26.94 5.02 0.66
C ASP A 149 27.93 3.94 0.19
N LEU A 150 27.44 2.91 -0.50
CA LEU A 150 28.28 1.87 -1.10
C LEU A 150 29.17 2.44 -2.21
N GLU A 151 28.65 3.31 -3.08
CA GLU A 151 29.43 4.00 -4.12
C GLU A 151 30.58 4.80 -3.49
N THR A 152 30.28 5.60 -2.46
CA THR A 152 31.28 6.38 -1.71
C THR A 152 32.35 5.48 -1.09
N THR A 153 31.94 4.36 -0.50
CA THR A 153 32.86 3.39 0.11
C THR A 153 33.77 2.74 -0.95
N TYR A 154 33.22 2.42 -2.12
CA TYR A 154 33.96 1.85 -3.24
C TYR A 154 35.01 2.83 -3.77
N GLU A 155 34.66 4.10 -3.98
CA GLU A 155 35.62 5.12 -4.42
C GLU A 155 36.77 5.31 -3.43
N SER A 156 36.44 5.35 -2.13
CA SER A 156 37.45 5.43 -1.06
C SER A 156 38.39 4.23 -1.07
N ALA A 157 37.85 3.02 -1.23
CA ALA A 157 38.65 1.80 -1.33
C ALA A 157 39.54 1.79 -2.59
N ASN A 158 39.05 2.26 -3.73
CA ASN A 158 39.83 2.38 -4.95
C ASN A 158 41.01 3.35 -4.78
N ASN A 159 40.76 4.54 -4.21
CA ASN A 159 41.82 5.52 -3.93
C ASN A 159 42.87 4.97 -2.95
N ALA A 160 42.44 4.21 -1.95
CA ALA A 160 43.35 3.54 -1.01
C ALA A 160 44.20 2.46 -1.72
N LEU A 161 43.60 1.69 -2.63
CA LEU A 161 44.31 0.68 -3.43
C LEU A 161 45.36 1.32 -4.35
N GLU A 162 45.02 2.41 -5.03
CA GLU A 162 45.97 3.18 -5.85
C GLU A 162 47.15 3.70 -5.01
N SER A 163 46.85 4.22 -3.81
CA SER A 163 47.88 4.70 -2.87
C SER A 163 48.80 3.55 -2.40
N ILE A 164 48.24 2.38 -2.10
CA ILE A 164 49.01 1.20 -1.72
C ILE A 164 49.87 0.72 -2.89
N GLN A 165 49.33 0.71 -4.11
CA GLN A 165 50.09 0.35 -5.30
C GLN A 165 51.29 1.28 -5.48
N ALA A 166 51.12 2.60 -5.33
CA ALA A 166 52.23 3.55 -5.40
C ALA A 166 53.32 3.26 -4.36
N LEU A 167 52.94 2.97 -3.11
CA LEU A 167 53.90 2.61 -2.04
C LEU A 167 54.65 1.30 -2.32
N VAL A 168 53.96 0.29 -2.86
CA VAL A 168 54.59 -0.99 -3.24
C VAL A 168 55.61 -0.76 -4.35
N ARG A 169 55.24 0.01 -5.38
CA ARG A 169 56.14 0.32 -6.51
C ARG A 169 57.36 1.12 -6.09
N GLU A 170 57.18 2.08 -5.18
CA GLU A 170 58.29 2.81 -4.56
C GLU A 170 59.21 1.83 -3.81
N ASN A 171 58.64 0.94 -3.00
CA ASN A 171 59.40 -0.05 -2.24
C ASN A 171 60.15 -1.06 -3.13
N ASP A 172 59.54 -1.49 -4.24
CA ASP A 172 60.19 -2.34 -5.24
C ASP A 172 61.41 -1.63 -5.83
N GLY A 173 61.27 -0.35 -6.19
CA GLY A 173 62.38 0.47 -6.68
C GLY A 173 63.53 0.57 -5.67
N ILE A 174 63.21 0.83 -4.40
CA ILE A 174 64.18 0.84 -3.29
C ILE A 174 64.87 -0.53 -3.15
N THR A 175 64.09 -1.62 -3.17
CA THR A 175 64.60 -2.99 -2.98
C THR A 175 65.54 -3.40 -4.10
N ILE A 176 65.18 -3.10 -5.36
CA ILE A 176 66.04 -3.35 -6.51
C ILE A 176 67.33 -2.56 -6.38
N TYR A 177 67.25 -1.27 -6.04
CA TYR A 177 68.46 -0.45 -6.02
C TYR A 177 69.38 -0.79 -4.86
N THR A 178 68.84 -0.99 -3.65
CA THR A 178 69.62 -1.44 -2.49
C THR A 178 70.29 -2.80 -2.73
N SER A 179 69.60 -3.72 -3.40
CA SER A 179 70.18 -5.02 -3.81
C SER A 179 71.31 -4.86 -4.81
N TYR A 180 71.19 -3.94 -5.78
CA TYR A 180 72.28 -3.61 -6.69
C TYR A 180 73.46 -2.98 -5.95
N MET A 181 73.21 -2.10 -4.97
CA MET A 181 74.26 -1.43 -4.20
C MET A 181 75.01 -2.39 -3.25
N ALA A 182 74.43 -3.54 -2.90
CA ALA A 182 75.12 -4.58 -2.15
C ALA A 182 76.17 -5.33 -2.99
N ASN A 183 76.04 -5.30 -4.33
CA ASN A 183 77.03 -5.88 -5.25
C ASN A 183 77.07 -5.08 -6.56
N PRO A 184 77.63 -3.85 -6.54
CA PRO A 184 77.63 -2.97 -7.70
C PRO A 184 78.56 -3.49 -8.79
N SER A 185 78.30 -3.14 -10.05
CA SER A 185 79.21 -3.48 -11.15
C SER A 185 80.55 -2.75 -11.02
N ASP A 186 81.65 -3.36 -11.48
CA ASP A 186 83.00 -2.76 -11.54
C ASP A 186 83.01 -1.33 -12.11
N GLY A 187 82.26 -1.09 -13.20
CA GLY A 187 82.18 0.23 -13.81
C GLY A 187 81.55 1.28 -12.90
N PHE A 188 80.62 0.88 -12.03
CA PHE A 188 79.99 1.79 -11.07
C PHE A 188 80.84 2.01 -9.82
N ILE A 189 81.58 0.99 -9.38
CA ILE A 189 82.63 1.14 -8.36
C ILE A 189 83.67 2.15 -8.84
N GLN A 190 84.08 2.07 -10.11
CA GLN A 190 84.99 3.04 -10.72
C GLN A 190 84.40 4.46 -10.71
N ASP A 191 83.12 4.64 -11.08
CA ASP A 191 82.45 5.96 -11.04
C ASP A 191 82.48 6.56 -9.61
N ILE A 192 82.22 5.74 -8.58
CA ILE A 192 82.30 6.17 -7.17
C ILE A 192 83.73 6.52 -6.78
N SER A 193 84.71 5.70 -7.15
CA SER A 193 86.13 5.95 -6.89
C SER A 193 86.61 7.23 -7.56
N ASP A 194 86.21 7.50 -8.80
CA ASP A 194 86.60 8.73 -9.51
C ASP A 194 85.96 9.97 -8.86
N ALA A 195 84.71 9.88 -8.41
CA ALA A 195 84.06 10.95 -7.66
C ALA A 195 84.75 11.20 -6.29
N LEU A 196 85.11 10.14 -5.57
CA LEU A 196 85.85 10.24 -4.31
C LEU A 196 87.25 10.85 -4.51
N TYR A 197 87.97 10.43 -5.56
CA TYR A 197 89.26 10.99 -5.91
C TYR A 197 89.16 12.51 -6.12
N GLY A 198 88.18 12.94 -6.91
CA GLY A 198 87.94 14.37 -7.17
C GLY A 198 87.71 15.15 -5.89
N GLN A 199 86.95 14.57 -4.94
CA GLN A 199 86.68 15.19 -3.66
C GLN A 199 87.91 15.24 -2.75
N LEU A 200 88.63 14.13 -2.59
CA LEU A 200 89.81 14.05 -1.73
C LEU A 200 90.94 14.98 -2.21
N ILE A 201 91.14 15.13 -3.54
CA ILE A 201 92.12 16.08 -4.08
C ILE A 201 91.82 17.52 -3.66
N VAL A 202 90.55 17.88 -3.54
CA VAL A 202 90.13 19.24 -3.20
C VAL A 202 90.13 19.47 -1.69
N GLU A 203 89.69 18.47 -0.91
CA GLU A 203 89.41 18.63 0.51
C GLU A 203 90.50 18.09 1.44
N ASN A 204 91.44 17.29 0.94
CA ASN A 204 92.51 16.69 1.73
C ASN A 204 93.90 17.01 1.13
N GLU A 205 94.60 17.97 1.75
CA GLU A 205 95.93 18.44 1.30
C GLU A 205 96.96 17.31 1.28
N ASP A 206 96.97 16.45 2.32
CA ASP A 206 97.88 15.30 2.42
C ASP A 206 97.69 14.30 1.26
N PHE A 207 96.43 14.11 0.82
CA PHE A 207 96.14 13.30 -0.37
C PHE A 207 96.69 13.96 -1.64
N GLY A 208 96.44 15.26 -1.82
CA GLY A 208 96.94 16.00 -2.97
C GLY A 208 98.47 15.92 -3.11
N ASP A 209 99.18 16.11 -2.00
CA ASP A 209 100.64 15.99 -1.94
C ASP A 209 101.12 14.57 -2.26
N TRP A 210 100.45 13.55 -1.70
CA TRP A 210 100.76 12.16 -2.00
C TRP A 210 100.55 11.83 -3.48
N VAL A 211 99.45 12.27 -4.08
CA VAL A 211 99.17 12.05 -5.51
C VAL A 211 100.22 12.74 -6.40
N ALA A 212 100.69 13.94 -6.03
CA ALA A 212 101.74 14.63 -6.78
C ALA A 212 103.07 13.86 -6.82
N ILE A 213 103.36 13.06 -5.79
CA ILE A 213 104.58 12.24 -5.68
C ILE A 213 104.42 10.90 -6.41
N PHE A 214 103.29 10.21 -6.24
CA PHE A 214 103.09 8.83 -6.70
C PHE A 214 102.36 8.72 -8.05
N GLY A 215 101.74 9.80 -8.52
CA GLY A 215 101.04 9.93 -9.80
C GLY A 215 99.55 9.57 -9.73
N GLU A 216 98.75 10.33 -10.47
CA GLU A 216 97.28 10.19 -10.54
C GLU A 216 96.81 8.77 -10.88
N THR A 217 97.42 8.12 -11.87
CA THR A 217 97.00 6.78 -12.30
C THR A 217 97.17 5.75 -11.17
N THR A 218 98.31 5.79 -10.47
CA THR A 218 98.57 4.90 -9.33
C THR A 218 97.58 5.16 -8.21
N ALA A 219 97.32 6.44 -7.90
CA ALA A 219 96.37 6.85 -6.88
C ALA A 219 94.95 6.36 -7.15
N LYS A 220 94.45 6.52 -8.38
CA LYS A 220 93.12 6.05 -8.80
C LYS A 220 92.98 4.54 -8.72
N ILE A 221 94.02 3.77 -9.07
CA ILE A 221 94.00 2.31 -8.97
C ILE A 221 93.88 1.86 -7.52
N LEU A 222 94.70 2.43 -6.63
CA LEU A 222 94.70 2.07 -5.20
C LEU A 222 93.40 2.50 -4.52
N LEU A 223 92.84 3.66 -4.91
CA LEU A 223 91.55 4.12 -4.41
C LEU A 223 90.41 3.21 -4.86
N ASN A 224 90.41 2.80 -6.13
CA ASN A 224 89.38 1.90 -6.67
C ASN A 224 89.37 0.57 -5.92
N GLN A 225 90.55 0.00 -5.65
CA GLN A 225 90.65 -1.23 -4.85
C GLN A 225 90.04 -1.08 -3.45
N GLU A 226 90.35 0.01 -2.75
CA GLU A 226 89.79 0.25 -1.41
C GLU A 226 88.27 0.45 -1.47
N VAL A 227 87.75 1.17 -2.48
CA VAL A 227 86.31 1.35 -2.69
C VAL A 227 85.64 0.00 -2.98
N ASP A 228 86.20 -0.83 -3.87
CA ASP A 228 85.68 -2.16 -4.18
C ASP A 228 85.56 -3.04 -2.92
N ASP A 229 86.62 -3.09 -2.12
CA ASP A 229 86.68 -3.88 -0.88
C ASP A 229 85.59 -3.47 0.14
N MET A 230 85.22 -2.19 0.17
CA MET A 230 84.25 -1.68 1.15
C MET A 230 82.80 -1.68 0.64
N MET A 231 82.55 -1.52 -0.66
CA MET A 231 81.22 -1.22 -1.21
C MET A 231 80.15 -2.25 -0.84
N GLY A 232 80.50 -3.55 -0.87
CA GLY A 232 79.56 -4.64 -0.54
C GLY A 232 79.19 -4.73 0.95
N SER A 233 79.88 -4.00 1.82
CA SER A 233 79.63 -3.99 3.28
C SER A 233 78.83 -2.77 3.76
N LEU A 234 78.60 -1.80 2.87
CA LEU A 234 77.92 -0.56 3.21
C LEU A 234 76.42 -0.76 3.38
N VAL A 235 75.85 -0.07 4.37
CA VAL A 235 74.40 0.00 4.57
C VAL A 235 73.87 1.24 3.86
N TRP A 236 73.00 1.02 2.88
CA TRP A 236 72.38 2.07 2.07
C TRP A 236 70.96 2.38 2.57
N ASN A 237 70.71 3.62 2.94
CA ASN A 237 69.42 4.09 3.46
C ASN A 237 68.69 4.90 2.38
N PRO A 238 67.44 4.58 2.04
CA PRO A 238 66.64 5.40 1.13
C PRO A 238 66.20 6.70 1.81
N THR A 239 66.33 7.84 1.13
CA THR A 239 65.96 9.14 1.70
C THR A 239 65.04 10.00 0.84
N GLU A 240 65.00 9.78 -0.47
CA GLU A 240 64.09 10.48 -1.36
C GLU A 240 63.78 9.60 -2.57
N ASN A 241 62.49 9.37 -2.84
CA ASN A 241 62.06 8.59 -3.99
C ASN A 241 60.99 9.37 -4.76
N THR A 242 61.05 9.32 -6.07
CA THR A 242 60.12 10.05 -6.94
C THR A 242 59.75 9.19 -8.12
N GLU A 243 58.45 9.10 -8.41
CA GLU A 243 57.96 8.48 -9.64
C GLU A 243 58.40 9.31 -10.84
N VAL A 244 59.02 8.66 -11.83
CA VAL A 244 59.51 9.32 -13.07
C VAL A 244 58.74 8.85 -14.31
N GLY A 245 58.03 7.74 -14.21
CA GLY A 245 57.15 7.22 -15.25
C GLY A 245 56.39 5.99 -14.78
N SER A 246 55.60 5.40 -15.69
CA SER A 246 54.70 4.28 -15.36
C SER A 246 55.43 3.16 -14.65
N ASP A 247 56.65 2.81 -15.06
CA ASP A 247 57.39 1.64 -14.55
C ASP A 247 58.79 2.03 -14.08
N SER A 248 58.95 3.26 -13.59
CA SER A 248 60.28 3.75 -13.18
C SER A 248 60.22 4.73 -12.01
N TYR A 249 61.11 4.48 -11.05
CA TYR A 249 61.31 5.32 -9.87
C TYR A 249 62.73 5.84 -9.86
N GLN A 250 62.87 7.11 -9.52
CA GLN A 250 64.14 7.67 -9.12
C GLN A 250 64.30 7.48 -7.61
N VAL A 251 65.36 6.79 -7.21
CA VAL A 251 65.64 6.41 -5.83
C VAL A 251 66.93 7.08 -5.40
N LYS A 252 66.91 7.76 -4.26
CA LYS A 252 68.09 8.33 -3.60
C LYS A 252 68.43 7.48 -2.40
N LEU A 253 69.65 6.94 -2.40
CA LEU A 253 70.24 6.23 -1.28
C LEU A 253 71.35 7.06 -0.68
N GLU A 254 71.55 6.95 0.63
CA GLU A 254 72.68 7.54 1.33
C GLU A 254 73.37 6.52 2.24
N THR A 255 74.65 6.73 2.48
CA THR A 255 75.42 5.92 3.42
C THR A 255 76.46 6.77 4.14
N TYR A 256 76.85 6.31 5.32
CA TYR A 256 77.88 6.91 6.14
C TYR A 256 78.91 5.86 6.49
N PHE A 257 80.19 6.17 6.30
CA PHE A 257 81.27 5.23 6.60
C PHE A 257 82.57 5.94 6.96
N ARG A 258 83.46 5.18 7.60
CA ARG A 258 84.85 5.58 7.80
C ARG A 258 85.67 5.10 6.61
N PHE A 259 86.57 5.93 6.11
CA PHE A 259 87.42 5.61 4.98
C PHE A 259 88.89 5.68 5.35
N GLU A 260 89.66 4.67 4.94
CA GLU A 260 91.09 4.57 5.21
C GLU A 260 91.82 4.20 3.94
N LEU A 261 92.76 5.04 3.51
CA LEU A 261 93.66 4.71 2.41
C LEU A 261 95.07 4.51 2.96
N SER A 262 95.39 3.26 3.29
CA SER A 262 96.67 2.90 3.92
C SER A 262 97.88 3.35 3.10
N ALA A 263 97.80 3.30 1.77
CA ALA A 263 98.89 3.69 0.88
C ALA A 263 99.26 5.18 0.97
N ALA A 264 98.28 6.03 1.30
CA ALA A 264 98.46 7.46 1.50
C ALA A 264 98.51 7.86 2.98
N SER A 265 98.38 6.89 3.91
CA SER A 265 98.22 7.15 5.36
C SER A 265 97.06 8.09 5.70
N ILE A 266 95.99 8.04 4.92
CA ILE A 266 94.81 8.89 5.10
C ILE A 266 93.75 8.14 5.89
N THR A 267 93.11 8.85 6.80
CA THR A 267 91.91 8.39 7.50
C THR A 267 90.89 9.52 7.52
N VAL A 268 89.72 9.26 6.95
CA VAL A 268 88.54 10.13 7.06
C VAL A 268 87.55 9.44 7.98
N ASN A 269 87.21 10.10 9.09
CA ASN A 269 86.42 9.45 10.15
C ASN A 269 84.96 9.32 9.77
N LYS A 270 84.44 10.27 8.98
CA LYS A 270 83.06 10.25 8.51
C LYS A 270 82.99 10.75 7.07
N MET A 271 82.60 9.86 6.17
CA MET A 271 82.19 10.18 4.82
C MET A 271 80.68 10.04 4.71
N HIS A 272 80.01 11.03 4.12
CA HIS A 272 78.61 10.96 3.74
C HIS A 272 78.49 10.96 2.22
N VAL A 273 77.91 9.90 1.68
CA VAL A 273 77.71 9.73 0.23
C VAL A 273 76.22 9.61 -0.05
N GLU A 274 75.77 10.40 -1.00
CA GLU A 274 74.43 10.31 -1.58
C GLU A 274 74.54 9.83 -3.02
N ILE A 275 73.70 8.85 -3.38
CA ILE A 275 73.64 8.33 -4.74
C ILE A 275 72.20 8.25 -5.20
N LYS A 276 71.92 8.89 -6.33
CA LYS A 276 70.60 8.95 -6.94
C LYS A 276 70.62 8.25 -8.29
N ALA A 277 69.64 7.39 -8.55
CA ALA A 277 69.54 6.69 -9.84
C ALA A 277 68.08 6.42 -10.21
N THR A 278 67.81 6.21 -11.50
CA THR A 278 66.51 5.79 -12.01
C THR A 278 66.48 4.28 -12.19
N VAL A 279 65.54 3.64 -11.51
CA VAL A 279 65.28 2.20 -11.51
C VAL A 279 64.07 1.91 -12.39
N ASN A 280 64.22 1.01 -13.34
CA ASN A 280 63.08 0.45 -14.09
C ASN A 280 62.55 -0.79 -13.35
N LEU A 281 61.28 -0.76 -12.94
CA LEU A 281 60.68 -1.79 -12.09
C LEU A 281 60.50 -3.13 -12.81
N ASP A 282 60.25 -3.11 -14.12
CA ASP A 282 60.00 -4.34 -14.90
C ASP A 282 61.28 -5.11 -15.23
N THR A 283 62.34 -4.38 -15.57
CA THR A 283 63.61 -4.95 -16.03
C THR A 283 64.67 -5.02 -14.93
N GLY A 284 64.48 -4.28 -13.84
CA GLY A 284 65.50 -4.07 -12.81
C GLY A 284 66.68 -3.21 -13.26
N ALA A 285 66.62 -2.60 -14.45
CA ALA A 285 67.72 -1.80 -14.98
C ALA A 285 67.91 -0.48 -14.20
N ILE A 286 69.16 -0.12 -13.95
CA ILE A 286 69.55 1.10 -13.21
C ILE A 286 70.29 2.05 -14.15
N SER A 287 69.83 3.29 -14.21
CA SER A 287 70.28 4.32 -15.14
C SER A 287 70.35 5.70 -14.48
N ALA A 288 70.85 6.70 -15.21
CA ALA A 288 70.92 8.11 -14.75
C ALA A 288 71.53 8.27 -13.35
N LYS A 289 72.64 7.57 -13.10
CA LYS A 289 73.32 7.52 -11.81
C LYS A 289 74.00 8.86 -11.53
N GLN A 290 73.84 9.38 -10.32
CA GLN A 290 74.44 10.61 -9.82
C GLN A 290 75.04 10.32 -8.46
N ILE A 291 76.32 10.64 -8.28
CA ILE A 291 77.08 10.39 -7.05
C ILE A 291 77.51 11.74 -6.48
N SER A 292 77.28 11.95 -5.19
CA SER A 292 77.63 13.18 -4.48
C SER A 292 78.26 12.84 -3.13
N PHE A 293 79.46 13.34 -2.88
CA PHE A 293 80.08 13.33 -1.56
C PHE A 293 79.69 14.63 -0.84
N VAL A 294 78.91 14.53 0.23
CA VAL A 294 78.26 15.68 0.88
C VAL A 294 79.06 16.18 2.08
N GLU A 295 79.76 15.29 2.77
CA GLU A 295 80.55 15.62 3.96
C GLU A 295 81.78 14.69 4.05
N ILE A 296 82.96 15.28 4.20
CA ILE A 296 84.23 14.62 4.52
C ILE A 296 84.79 15.29 5.79
N MET A 297 84.81 14.56 6.91
CA MET A 297 85.32 15.04 8.21
C MET A 297 86.28 14.06 8.89
#